data_AF-A0A7W9X3H8-F1
#
_entry.id   AF-A0A7W9X3H8-F1
#
_cell.length_a   1.000
_cell.length_b   1.000
_cell.length_c   1.000
_cell.angle_alpha   90.00
_cell.angle_beta   90.00
_cell.angle_gamma   90.00
#
_symmetry.space_group_name_H-M   'P 1'
#
loop_
_entity.id
_entity.type
_entity.pdbx_description
1 polymer ?
#
loop_
_entity_poly.entity_id
_entity_poly.type
_entity_poly.pdbx_seq_one_letter_code
_entity_poly.pdbx_strand_id
1 'polypeptide(L)'
;MSMLRTVVDPAHIVLSRGDQFRLQGVVNRLARAYPPDWLERCGAQLYGATIVASLALTGVVGALWSPWWTYLIPVVCPLLLLGVLPVWLFGREPGCPRWAHPLAIVGDDDAALIGRIVAAMDEHSRAALLRHCPANDGAKVFALWQLLQAAGGEEPH
;
A
#
# COMPACT_ATOMS: atom_id res chain seq x y z
N MET A 1 6.09 -1.71 1.41
CA MET A 1 6.06 -1.58 2.89
C MET A 1 5.86 -0.11 3.18
N SER A 2 4.66 0.29 3.60
CA SER A 2 4.33 1.71 3.83
C SER A 2 5.18 2.25 4.97
N MET A 3 5.97 3.31 4.73
CA MET A 3 6.83 3.97 5.74
C MET A 3 6.06 4.43 7.00
N LEU A 4 4.72 4.51 6.92
CA LEU A 4 3.87 4.82 8.07
C LEU A 4 3.83 3.70 9.12
N ARG A 5 3.98 2.43 8.73
CA ARG A 5 4.00 1.29 9.68
C ARG A 5 5.23 1.27 10.57
N THR A 6 6.34 1.88 10.14
CA THR A 6 7.58 1.94 10.93
C THR A 6 7.66 3.16 11.83
N VAL A 7 6.79 4.15 11.62
CA VAL A 7 6.83 5.45 12.32
C VAL A 7 5.70 5.57 13.34
N VAL A 8 4.58 4.87 13.12
CA VAL A 8 3.41 4.93 13.99
C VAL A 8 3.31 3.61 14.76
N ASP A 9 3.44 3.69 16.08
CA ASP A 9 3.29 2.54 16.97
C ASP A 9 1.79 2.17 17.05
N PRO A 10 1.37 1.01 16.50
CA PRO A 10 -0.05 0.65 16.45
C PRO A 10 -0.69 0.53 17.85
N ALA A 11 0.11 0.28 18.88
CA ALA A 11 -0.31 0.18 20.28
C ALA A 11 -0.93 1.48 20.84
N HIS A 12 -0.67 2.65 20.23
CA HIS A 12 -1.20 3.94 20.68
C HIS A 12 -2.49 4.38 19.96
N ILE A 13 -2.94 3.62 18.95
CA ILE A 13 -4.17 3.92 18.23
C ILE A 13 -5.34 3.23 18.92
N VAL A 14 -5.87 3.85 19.97
CA VAL A 14 -7.11 3.41 20.64
C VAL A 14 -8.30 3.98 19.88
N LEU A 15 -8.67 3.33 18.77
CA LEU A 15 -9.92 3.64 18.07
C LEU A 15 -11.06 2.76 18.57
N SER A 16 -12.24 3.35 18.74
CA SER A 16 -13.43 2.59 19.15
C SER A 16 -13.75 1.50 18.13
N ARG A 17 -14.22 0.34 18.59
CA ARG A 17 -14.71 -0.74 17.71
C ARG A 17 -15.77 -0.23 16.72
N GLY A 18 -16.54 0.79 17.10
CA GLY A 18 -17.49 1.47 16.23
C GLY A 18 -16.84 2.21 15.05
N ASP A 19 -15.66 2.80 15.24
CA ASP A 19 -14.93 3.52 14.20
C ASP A 19 -14.31 2.55 13.19
N GLN A 20 -13.87 1.38 13.64
CA GLN A 20 -13.41 0.29 12.75
C GLN A 20 -14.52 -0.16 11.79
N PHE A 21 -15.73 -0.41 12.31
CA PHE A 21 -16.87 -0.79 11.48
C PHE A 21 -17.26 0.31 10.48
N ARG A 22 -17.23 1.57 10.91
CA ARG A 22 -17.54 2.71 10.04
C ARG A 22 -16.50 2.89 8.94
N LEU A 23 -15.21 2.75 9.25
CA LEU A 23 -14.13 2.80 8.27
C LEU A 23 -14.21 1.64 7.28
N GLN A 24 -14.53 0.42 7.74
CA GLN A 24 -14.77 -0.71 6.85
C GLN A 24 -15.95 -0.44 5.90
N GLY A 25 -16.97 0.27 6.36
CA GLY A 25 -18.07 0.77 5.53
C GLY A 25 -17.59 1.73 4.42
N VAL A 26 -16.68 2.66 4.74
CA VAL A 26 -16.05 3.57 3.75
C VAL A 26 -15.23 2.78 2.74
N VAL A 27 -14.39 1.86 3.20
CA VAL A 27 -13.59 0.97 2.33
C VAL A 27 -14.48 0.18 1.38
N ASN A 28 -15.60 -0.36 1.86
CA ASN A 28 -16.55 -1.09 1.00
C ASN A 28 -17.21 -0.19 -0.05
N ARG A 29 -17.54 1.06 0.29
CA ARG A 29 -18.09 2.04 -0.69
C ARG A 29 -17.04 2.39 -1.74
N LEU A 30 -15.82 2.67 -1.30
CA LEU A 30 -14.69 2.97 -2.17
C LEU A 30 -14.33 1.80 -3.09
N ALA A 31 -14.32 0.57 -2.58
CA ALA A 31 -14.07 -0.63 -3.37
C ALA A 31 -15.16 -0.87 -4.44
N ARG A 32 -16.42 -0.50 -4.16
CA ARG A 32 -17.49 -0.54 -5.18
C ARG A 32 -17.33 0.56 -6.23
N ALA A 33 -16.92 1.76 -5.83
CA ALA A 33 -16.69 2.88 -6.74
C ALA A 33 -15.46 2.66 -7.65
N TYR A 34 -14.41 2.02 -7.12
CA TYR A 34 -13.16 1.73 -7.82
C TYR A 34 -12.90 0.21 -7.82
N PRO A 35 -13.52 -0.55 -8.74
CA PRO A 35 -13.37 -2.00 -8.79
C PRO A 35 -11.93 -2.41 -9.13
N PRO A 36 -11.51 -3.61 -8.66
CA PRO A 36 -10.16 -4.10 -8.85
C PRO A 36 -9.85 -4.29 -10.34
N ASP A 37 -8.75 -3.70 -10.77
CA ASP A 37 -8.29 -3.81 -12.15
C ASP A 37 -7.40 -5.04 -12.34
N TRP A 38 -6.89 -5.19 -13.56
CA TRP A 38 -5.99 -6.29 -13.92
C TRP A 38 -4.72 -6.29 -13.06
N LEU A 39 -4.16 -5.11 -12.77
CA LEU A 39 -2.91 -4.99 -12.04
C LEU A 39 -3.07 -5.41 -10.57
N GLU A 40 -4.22 -5.11 -9.95
CA GLU A 40 -4.53 -5.59 -8.60
C GLU A 40 -4.73 -7.11 -8.56
N ARG A 41 -5.41 -7.69 -9.56
CA ARG A 41 -5.73 -9.13 -9.60
C ARG A 41 -4.54 -10.01 -9.98
N CYS A 42 -3.81 -9.62 -11.00
CA CYS A 42 -2.75 -10.41 -11.60
C CYS A 42 -1.35 -9.91 -11.23
N GLY A 43 -1.25 -8.72 -10.64
CA GLY A 43 0.03 -8.10 -10.28
C GLY A 43 0.87 -9.04 -9.44
N ALA A 44 0.39 -9.49 -8.27
CA ALA A 44 1.17 -10.34 -7.36
C ALA A 44 1.76 -11.59 -8.05
N GLN A 45 0.98 -12.25 -8.90
CA GLN A 45 1.42 -13.42 -9.66
C GLN A 45 2.44 -13.05 -10.74
N LEU A 46 2.21 -11.96 -11.48
CA LEU A 46 3.14 -11.44 -12.48
C LEU A 46 4.48 -11.00 -11.85
N TYR A 47 4.45 -10.36 -10.69
CA TYR A 47 5.64 -9.99 -9.92
C TYR A 47 6.42 -11.23 -9.50
N GLY A 48 5.75 -12.21 -8.89
CA GLY A 48 6.38 -13.46 -8.47
C GLY A 48 6.99 -14.23 -9.65
N ALA A 49 6.23 -14.39 -10.74
CA ALA A 49 6.69 -15.05 -11.95
C ALA A 49 7.90 -14.34 -12.56
N THR A 50 7.90 -13.00 -12.56
CA THR A 50 9.01 -12.21 -13.10
C THR A 50 10.27 -12.37 -12.25
N ILE A 51 10.17 -12.37 -10.92
CA ILE A 51 11.31 -12.63 -10.03
C ILE A 51 11.90 -14.02 -10.31
N VAL A 52 11.05 -15.05 -10.38
CA VAL A 52 11.49 -16.43 -10.64
C VAL A 52 12.16 -16.54 -12.01
N ALA A 53 11.56 -15.97 -13.06
CA ALA A 53 12.13 -15.95 -14.40
C ALA A 53 13.47 -15.20 -14.45
N SER A 54 13.57 -14.08 -13.73
CA SER A 54 14.79 -13.27 -13.61
C SER A 54 15.92 -14.06 -12.97
N LEU A 55 15.65 -14.76 -11.87
CA LEU A 55 16.62 -15.60 -11.18
C LEU A 55 17.06 -16.79 -12.05
N ALA A 56 16.12 -17.46 -12.72
CA ALA A 56 16.43 -18.56 -13.62
C ALA A 56 17.31 -18.10 -14.79
N LEU A 57 16.96 -16.98 -15.43
CA LEU A 57 17.72 -16.41 -16.54
C LEU A 57 19.12 -15.98 -16.07
N THR A 58 19.24 -15.41 -14.88
CA THR A 58 20.53 -15.04 -14.27
C THR A 58 21.40 -16.28 -14.05
N GLY A 59 20.84 -17.38 -13.57
CA GLY A 59 21.56 -18.66 -13.41
C GLY A 59 22.06 -19.22 -14.74
N VAL A 60 21.23 -19.17 -15.79
CA VAL A 60 21.58 -19.64 -17.14
C VAL A 60 22.68 -18.77 -17.77
N VAL A 61 22.54 -17.43 -17.72
CA VAL A 61 23.55 -16.49 -18.23
C VAL A 61 24.87 -16.62 -17.43
N GLY A 62 24.76 -16.78 -16.11
CA GLY A 62 25.84 -17.09 -15.17
C GLY A 62 26.67 -18.31 -15.55
N ALA A 63 26.01 -19.35 -16.04
CA ALA A 63 26.67 -20.59 -16.43
C ALA A 63 27.32 -20.53 -17.82
N LEU A 64 26.86 -19.64 -18.72
CA LEU A 64 27.18 -19.71 -20.16
C LEU A 64 28.30 -18.78 -20.63
N TRP A 65 28.43 -17.54 -20.12
CA TRP A 65 29.56 -16.60 -20.35
C TRP A 65 29.17 -15.16 -19.97
N SER A 66 30.19 -14.27 -19.84
CA SER A 66 30.12 -12.78 -19.80
C SER A 66 30.44 -12.18 -18.41
N PRO A 67 30.99 -10.94 -18.33
CA PRO A 67 31.46 -10.36 -17.08
C PRO A 67 30.35 -10.25 -16.05
N TRP A 68 30.72 -10.31 -14.77
CA TRP A 68 29.78 -10.42 -13.65
C TRP A 68 28.65 -9.37 -13.59
N TRP A 69 28.82 -8.20 -14.22
CA TRP A 69 27.81 -7.14 -14.27
C TRP A 69 26.64 -7.45 -15.23
N THR A 70 26.80 -8.30 -16.25
CA THR A 70 25.67 -8.68 -17.12
C THR A 70 24.65 -9.55 -16.40
N TYR A 71 25.01 -10.17 -15.27
CA TYR A 71 24.09 -10.93 -14.40
C TYR A 71 23.10 -10.03 -13.67
N LEU A 72 23.42 -8.75 -13.50
CA LEU A 72 22.54 -7.81 -12.81
C LEU A 72 21.39 -7.34 -13.70
N ILE A 73 21.57 -7.30 -15.02
CA ILE A 73 20.55 -6.81 -15.96
C ILE A 73 19.23 -7.60 -15.86
N PRO A 74 19.22 -8.95 -15.95
CA PRO A 74 17.99 -9.73 -15.84
C PRO A 74 17.36 -9.67 -14.45
N VAL A 75 18.09 -9.28 -13.40
CA VAL A 75 17.52 -9.09 -12.04
C VAL A 75 16.95 -7.68 -11.86
N VAL A 76 17.73 -6.66 -12.22
CA VAL A 76 17.44 -5.26 -11.92
C VAL A 76 16.41 -4.68 -12.87
N CYS A 77 16.51 -4.96 -14.18
CA CYS A 77 15.63 -4.38 -15.19
C CYS A 77 14.14 -4.71 -14.96
N PRO A 78 13.74 -5.98 -14.75
CA PRO A 78 12.34 -6.29 -14.46
C PRO A 78 11.85 -5.74 -13.10
N LEU A 79 12.71 -5.69 -12.07
CA LEU A 79 12.34 -5.08 -10.79
C LEU A 79 12.07 -3.57 -10.94
N LEU A 80 12.86 -2.87 -11.75
CA LEU A 80 12.62 -1.46 -12.06
C LEU A 80 11.35 -1.28 -12.89
N LEU A 81 11.14 -2.09 -13.94
CA LEU A 81 9.98 -1.97 -14.83
C LEU A 81 8.66 -2.29 -14.14
N LEU A 82 8.64 -3.27 -13.24
CA LEU A 82 7.39 -3.67 -12.59
C LEU A 82 7.21 -2.96 -11.23
N GLY A 83 8.29 -2.70 -10.49
CA GLY A 83 8.23 -2.09 -9.17
C GLY A 83 8.23 -0.57 -9.21
N VAL A 84 9.17 0.03 -9.94
CA VAL A 84 9.39 1.49 -9.93
C VAL A 84 8.51 2.19 -10.97
N LEU A 85 8.41 1.62 -12.18
CA LEU A 85 7.68 2.27 -13.28
C LEU A 85 6.20 2.54 -12.96
N PRO A 86 5.43 1.61 -12.35
CA PRO A 86 4.02 1.88 -12.04
C PRO A 86 3.83 2.92 -10.93
N VAL A 87 4.75 2.96 -9.97
CA VAL A 87 4.78 3.99 -8.94
C VAL A 87 5.09 5.35 -9.57
N TRP A 88 6.04 5.39 -10.51
CA TRP A 88 6.48 6.64 -11.13
C TRP A 88 5.48 7.20 -12.15
N LEU A 89 4.92 6.34 -13.01
CA LEU A 89 3.97 6.76 -14.05
C LEU A 89 2.54 6.93 -13.53
N PHE A 90 2.13 6.07 -12.59
CA PHE A 90 0.73 5.99 -12.17
C PHE A 90 0.54 6.23 -10.68
N GLY A 91 1.58 6.60 -9.93
CA GLY A 91 1.47 6.83 -8.47
C GLY A 91 1.02 5.60 -7.70
N ARG A 92 1.15 4.39 -8.28
CA ARG A 92 0.47 3.21 -7.78
C ARG A 92 1.44 2.18 -7.24
N GLU A 93 1.33 1.92 -5.95
CA GLU A 93 2.07 0.85 -5.30
C GLU A 93 1.58 -0.54 -5.75
N PRO A 94 2.48 -1.44 -6.15
CA PRO A 94 2.15 -2.83 -6.44
C PRO A 94 1.42 -3.50 -5.28
N GLY A 95 0.30 -4.17 -5.58
CA GLY A 95 -0.48 -4.90 -4.57
C GLY A 95 -1.36 -4.02 -3.67
N CYS A 96 -1.38 -2.70 -3.88
CA CYS A 96 -2.37 -1.83 -3.24
C CYS A 96 -3.68 -1.80 -4.04
N PRO A 97 -4.83 -1.78 -3.34
CA PRO A 97 -6.11 -1.76 -4.01
C PRO A 97 -6.32 -0.45 -4.77
N ARG A 98 -7.06 -0.48 -5.88
CA ARG A 98 -7.25 0.70 -6.75
C ARG A 98 -7.80 1.91 -6.02
N TRP A 99 -8.69 1.70 -5.06
CA TRP A 99 -9.28 2.77 -4.26
C TRP A 99 -8.29 3.43 -3.29
N ALA A 100 -7.13 2.85 -3.03
CA ALA A 100 -6.07 3.45 -2.21
C ALA A 100 -5.27 4.52 -2.94
N HIS A 101 -5.62 4.81 -4.20
CA HIS A 101 -4.92 5.82 -4.99
C HIS A 101 -5.21 7.25 -4.49
N PRO A 102 -4.24 8.18 -4.52
CA PRO A 102 -4.46 9.59 -4.15
C PRO A 102 -5.53 10.32 -4.97
N LEU A 103 -5.82 9.82 -6.17
CA LEU A 103 -6.90 10.35 -7.03
C LEU A 103 -8.27 9.73 -6.74
N ALA A 104 -8.38 8.76 -5.84
CA ALA A 104 -9.66 8.19 -5.46
C ALA A 104 -10.42 9.22 -4.61
N ILE A 105 -11.52 9.72 -5.17
CA ILE A 105 -12.39 10.70 -4.52
C ILE A 105 -13.13 10.00 -3.38
N VAL A 106 -12.99 10.58 -2.19
CA VAL A 106 -13.75 10.24 -1.00
C VAL A 106 -14.91 11.22 -0.89
N GLY A 107 -16.13 10.73 -0.66
CA GLY A 107 -17.30 11.59 -0.50
C GLY A 107 -17.20 12.47 0.76
N ASP A 108 -17.84 13.63 0.76
CA ASP A 108 -17.72 14.61 1.85
C ASP A 108 -18.08 14.05 3.23
N ASP A 109 -19.14 13.23 3.31
CA ASP A 109 -19.55 12.55 4.55
C ASP A 109 -18.48 11.57 5.08
N ASP A 110 -17.83 10.87 4.16
CA ASP A 110 -16.77 9.91 4.46
C ASP A 110 -15.48 10.66 4.87
N ALA A 111 -15.17 11.77 4.20
CA ALA A 111 -14.07 12.66 4.55
C ALA A 111 -14.26 13.28 5.95
N ALA A 112 -15.48 13.68 6.30
CA ALA A 112 -15.80 14.19 7.63
C ALA A 112 -15.68 13.11 8.72
N LEU A 113 -16.08 11.87 8.44
CA LEU A 113 -15.85 10.73 9.33
C LEU A 113 -14.34 10.49 9.53
N ILE A 114 -13.56 10.44 8.46
CA ILE A 114 -12.10 10.27 8.51
C ILE A 114 -11.45 11.40 9.31
N GLY A 115 -11.88 12.65 9.10
CA GLY A 115 -11.41 13.79 9.85
C GLY A 115 -11.63 13.65 11.36
N ARG A 116 -12.81 13.13 11.77
CA ARG A 116 -13.10 12.85 13.18
C ARG A 116 -12.20 11.75 13.76
N ILE A 117 -12.00 10.66 13.01
CA ILE A 117 -11.10 9.56 13.41
C ILE A 117 -9.68 10.10 13.60
N VAL A 118 -9.16 10.86 12.64
CA VAL A 118 -7.81 11.45 12.69
C VAL A 118 -7.68 12.47 13.81
N ALA A 119 -8.73 13.25 14.10
CA ALA A 119 -8.73 14.20 15.22
C ALA A 119 -8.70 13.51 16.59
N ALA A 120 -9.25 12.29 16.68
CA ALA A 120 -9.24 11.47 17.90
C ALA A 120 -7.95 10.67 18.11
N MET A 121 -7.05 10.62 17.11
CA MET A 121 -5.73 10.00 17.26
C MET A 121 -4.82 10.84 18.17
N ASP A 122 -3.83 10.20 18.77
CA ASP A 122 -2.78 10.89 19.50
C ASP A 122 -2.00 11.86 18.60
N GLU A 123 -1.40 12.88 19.21
CA GLU A 123 -0.71 13.96 18.48
C GLU A 123 0.40 13.43 17.57
N HIS A 124 1.14 12.40 18.02
CA HIS A 124 2.29 11.88 17.29
C HIS A 124 1.85 11.12 16.05
N SER A 125 0.91 10.18 16.19
CA SER A 125 0.35 9.42 15.07
C SER A 125 -0.40 10.31 14.10
N ARG A 126 -1.14 11.31 14.61
CA ARG A 126 -1.83 12.31 13.77
C ARG A 126 -0.84 13.13 12.94
N ALA A 127 0.22 13.65 13.57
CA ALA A 127 1.24 14.43 12.87
C ALA A 127 1.97 13.58 11.82
N ALA A 128 2.31 12.33 12.15
CA ALA A 128 2.92 11.40 11.20
C ALA A 128 2.00 11.13 10.00
N LEU A 129 0.71 10.85 10.24
CA LEU A 129 -0.27 10.60 9.18
C LEU A 129 -0.46 11.83 8.29
N LEU A 130 -0.70 13.01 8.88
CA LEU A 130 -0.95 14.23 8.10
C LEU A 130 0.27 14.70 7.30
N ARG A 131 1.49 14.40 7.78
CA ARG A 131 2.73 14.70 7.03
C ARG A 131 2.86 13.87 5.75
N HIS A 132 2.39 12.62 5.76
CA HIS A 132 2.49 11.71 4.60
C HIS A 132 1.23 11.71 3.73
N CYS A 133 0.07 11.96 4.33
CA CYS A 133 -1.24 11.94 3.68
C CYS A 133 -2.07 13.17 4.09
N PRO A 134 -1.77 14.36 3.54
CA PRO A 134 -2.45 15.60 3.92
C PRO A 134 -3.89 15.67 3.39
N ALA A 135 -4.16 15.10 2.21
CA ALA A 135 -5.47 15.14 1.56
C ALA A 135 -6.42 14.06 2.11
N ASN A 136 -7.73 14.32 2.06
CA ASN A 136 -8.77 13.33 2.37
C ASN A 136 -9.05 12.47 1.14
N ASP A 137 -8.05 11.69 0.72
CA ASP A 137 -8.08 10.83 -0.46
C ASP A 137 -8.05 9.34 -0.08
N GLY A 138 -8.10 8.49 -1.11
CA GLY A 138 -7.97 7.04 -0.94
C GLY A 138 -6.69 6.60 -0.24
N ALA A 139 -5.59 7.33 -0.41
CA ALA A 139 -4.30 7.00 0.21
C ALA A 139 -4.36 7.18 1.73
N LYS A 140 -4.98 8.26 2.21
CA LYS A 140 -5.22 8.48 3.64
C LYS A 140 -6.14 7.42 4.25
N VAL A 141 -7.20 7.03 3.53
CA VAL A 141 -8.10 5.95 3.96
C VAL A 141 -7.34 4.63 4.09
N PHE A 142 -6.51 4.32 3.10
CA PHE A 142 -5.72 3.10 3.10
C PHE A 142 -4.67 3.08 4.21
N ALA A 143 -3.99 4.20 4.46
CA ALA A 143 -3.05 4.34 5.59
C ALA A 143 -3.75 4.09 6.93
N LEU A 144 -4.91 4.71 7.17
CA LEU A 144 -5.72 4.49 8.37
C LEU A 144 -6.17 3.03 8.51
N TRP A 145 -6.62 2.42 7.42
CA TRP A 145 -7.03 1.02 7.40
C TRP A 145 -5.86 0.07 7.70
N GLN A 146 -4.67 0.33 7.16
CA GLN A 146 -3.47 -0.45 7.45
C GLN A 146 -3.00 -0.32 8.90
N LEU A 147 -3.09 0.88 9.48
CA LEU A 147 -2.77 1.14 10.88
C LEU A 147 -3.74 0.39 11.80
N LEU A 148 -5.03 0.41 11.48
CA LEU A 148 -6.05 -0.31 12.24
C LEU A 148 -5.92 -1.82 12.16
N GLN A 149 -5.57 -2.37 10.98
CA GLN A 149 -5.30 -3.80 10.88
C GLN A 149 -4.04 -4.22 11.66
N ALA A 150 -3.03 -3.36 11.73
CA ALA A 150 -1.86 -3.63 12.55
C ALA A 150 -2.21 -3.63 14.04
N ALA A 151 -2.98 -2.64 14.50
CA ALA A 151 -3.43 -2.55 15.89
C ALA A 151 -4.43 -3.65 16.30
N GLY A 152 -5.29 -4.09 15.39
CA GLY A 152 -6.21 -5.21 15.63
C GLY A 152 -5.58 -6.60 15.50
N GLY A 153 -4.34 -6.68 15.00
CA GLY A 153 -3.56 -7.92 14.91
C GLY A 153 -2.72 -8.22 16.15
N GLU A 154 -2.53 -7.24 17.02
CA GLU A 154 -1.98 -7.40 18.37
C GLU A 154 -3.13 -7.69 19.34
N GLU A 155 -3.70 -8.89 19.31
CA GLU A 155 -4.42 -9.38 20.49
C GLU A 155 -3.38 -9.65 21.59
N PRO A 156 -3.46 -8.98 22.75
CA PRO A 156 -2.57 -9.29 23.87
C PRO A 156 -2.94 -10.70 24.39
N HIS A 157 -1.99 -11.62 24.28
CA HIS A 157 -2.00 -12.88 25.03
C HIS A 157 -1.74 -12.62 26.52
#